data_AF-A0A7S1AYH4-F1
#
_entry.id   AF-A0A7S1AYH4-F1
#
_cell.length_a   1.000
_cell.length_b   1.000
_cell.length_c   1.000
_cell.angle_alpha   90.00
_cell.angle_beta   90.00
_cell.angle_gamma   90.00
#
_symmetry.space_group_name_H-M   'P 1'
#
loop_
_entity.id
_entity.type
_entity.pdbx_description
1 polymer ?
#
loop_
_entity_poly.entity_id
_entity_poly.type
_entity_poly.pdbx_seq_one_letter_code
_entity_poly.pdbx_strand_id
1 'polypeptide(L)'
;YVQGAVTLGDEATDATVIAGPATLDVTVSVAGAATFTDSVTLGDETTDTVTISGPTTSTDALTVGGSASFLAAVTAATTLTVTGATTLNGATSMTGTVDLGDEATDTVTIAGTTTVTDALTVVGAAYVQGAVTLGDEATDATVIAGPATLDVTVSVAGAATFTDSVTLGDETTDTVTISGPTTSTDALTVGGSASFLAAVTAATTLTVTGATTLNGATSMTGTVDLGDEATDTVTIAGTTTVTDALTVVGAAYVQGAVT
;
A
#
# COMPACT_ATOMS: atom_id res chain seq x y z
N TYR A 1 38.52 -50.39 65.78
CA TYR A 1 38.79 -48.99 65.43
C TYR A 1 40.25 -48.94 65.01
N VAL A 2 40.53 -48.85 63.70
CA VAL A 2 41.89 -48.62 63.23
C VAL A 2 42.11 -47.10 63.32
N GLN A 3 43.16 -46.67 64.02
CA GLN A 3 43.54 -45.25 64.08
C GLN A 3 44.77 -45.06 63.19
N GLY A 4 44.75 -44.03 62.35
CA GLY A 4 45.83 -43.69 61.42
C GLY A 4 45.50 -44.00 59.96
N ALA A 5 46.42 -43.62 59.06
CA ALA A 5 46.29 -43.92 57.63
C ALA A 5 46.37 -45.43 57.40
N VAL A 6 45.38 -45.98 56.70
CA VAL A 6 45.34 -47.39 56.29
C VAL A 6 45.43 -47.42 54.77
N THR A 7 46.51 -47.97 54.24
CA THR A 7 46.62 -48.31 52.83
C THR A 7 45.99 -49.69 52.63
N LEU A 8 44.98 -49.78 51.77
CA LEU A 8 44.35 -51.04 51.38
C LEU A 8 44.74 -51.35 49.94
N GLY A 9 45.47 -52.44 49.76
CA GLY A 9 46.04 -52.85 48.48
C GLY A 9 47.36 -52.14 48.13
N ASP A 10 48.33 -52.88 47.61
CA ASP A 10 49.64 -52.41 47.15
C ASP A 10 49.97 -52.86 45.71
N GLU A 11 49.11 -53.67 45.10
CA GLU A 11 49.22 -54.15 43.72
C GLU A 11 48.16 -53.48 42.81
N ALA A 12 48.49 -53.29 41.52
CA ALA A 12 47.62 -52.62 40.55
C ALA A 12 46.26 -53.33 40.31
N THR A 13 46.07 -54.53 40.85
CA THR A 13 44.87 -55.37 40.72
C THR A 13 44.02 -55.42 41.98
N ASP A 14 44.44 -54.79 43.08
CA ASP A 14 43.73 -54.90 44.34
C ASP A 14 42.37 -54.20 44.29
N ALA A 15 41.35 -54.91 44.75
CA ALA A 15 39.97 -54.44 44.80
C ALA A 15 39.50 -54.39 46.26
N THR A 16 39.10 -53.20 46.71
CA THR A 16 38.39 -53.06 47.99
C THR A 16 36.89 -53.12 47.74
N VAL A 17 36.20 -54.07 48.36
CA VAL A 17 34.74 -54.24 48.24
C VAL A 17 34.07 -53.87 49.56
N ILE A 18 33.12 -52.94 49.51
CA ILE A 18 32.25 -52.59 50.63
C ILE A 18 30.84 -53.07 50.29
N ALA A 19 30.37 -54.14 50.94
CA ALA A 19 29.11 -54.81 50.60
C ALA A 19 27.85 -54.16 51.21
N GLY A 20 27.99 -53.02 51.89
CA GLY A 20 26.90 -52.28 52.54
C GLY A 20 27.07 -50.77 52.40
N PRO A 21 26.13 -49.97 52.94
CA PRO A 21 26.25 -48.52 52.92
C PRO A 21 27.52 -48.07 53.64
N ALA A 22 28.22 -47.09 53.05
CA ALA A 22 29.40 -46.47 53.61
C ALA A 22 29.19 -44.96 53.74
N THR A 23 29.64 -44.40 54.86
CA THR A 23 29.71 -42.94 55.05
C THR A 23 31.18 -42.56 55.15
N LEU A 24 31.62 -41.66 54.27
CA LEU A 24 32.99 -41.14 54.24
C LEU A 24 32.94 -39.66 54.62
N ASP A 25 33.35 -39.34 55.84
CA ASP A 25 33.45 -37.96 56.35
C ASP A 25 34.85 -37.38 56.12
N VAL A 26 35.33 -37.53 54.88
CA VAL A 26 36.66 -37.10 54.41
C VAL A 26 36.56 -36.75 52.93
N THR A 27 37.55 -36.02 52.40
CA THR A 27 37.69 -35.83 50.96
C THR A 27 37.95 -37.17 50.27
N VAL A 28 37.17 -37.47 49.22
CA VAL A 28 37.36 -38.64 48.37
C VAL A 28 38.00 -38.20 47.06
N SER A 29 39.14 -38.79 46.70
CA SER A 29 39.81 -38.58 45.41
C SER A 29 39.85 -39.89 44.64
N VAL A 30 39.32 -39.91 43.42
CA VAL A 30 39.34 -41.06 42.52
C VAL A 30 40.22 -40.70 41.32
N ALA A 31 41.36 -41.36 41.15
CA ALA A 31 42.27 -41.08 40.04
C ALA A 31 41.85 -41.74 38.71
N GLY A 32 40.97 -42.76 38.78
CA GLY A 32 40.42 -43.48 37.63
C GLY A 32 38.96 -43.14 37.34
N ALA A 33 38.31 -43.98 36.54
CA ALA A 33 36.88 -43.86 36.29
C ALA A 33 36.06 -44.23 37.54
N ALA A 34 35.04 -43.43 37.85
CA ALA A 34 34.02 -43.75 38.82
C ALA A 34 32.70 -44.05 38.08
N THR A 35 32.06 -45.17 38.42
CA THR A 35 30.75 -45.54 37.89
C THR A 35 29.76 -45.63 39.05
N PHE A 36 28.66 -44.88 38.95
CA PHE A 36 27.54 -44.96 39.88
C PHE A 36 26.34 -45.54 39.11
N THR A 37 25.80 -46.67 39.57
CA THR A 37 24.69 -47.37 38.89
C THR A 37 23.31 -46.90 39.35
N ASP A 38 23.26 -46.22 40.48
CA ASP A 38 22.06 -45.66 41.08
C ASP A 38 22.15 -44.12 41.16
N SER A 39 21.15 -43.48 41.76
CA SER A 39 21.09 -42.02 41.91
C SER A 39 22.28 -41.46 42.68
N VAL A 40 22.86 -40.38 42.16
CA VAL A 40 23.87 -39.57 42.86
C VAL A 40 23.24 -38.23 43.21
N THR A 41 23.28 -37.86 44.49
CA THR A 41 22.96 -36.51 44.96
C THR A 41 24.26 -35.84 45.36
N LEU A 42 24.57 -34.69 44.76
CA LEU A 42 25.77 -33.91 45.04
C LEU A 42 25.36 -32.66 45.82
N GLY A 43 25.68 -32.62 47.10
CA GLY A 43 25.56 -31.41 47.92
C GLY A 43 24.13 -30.96 48.30
N ASP A 44 24.02 -29.74 48.84
CA ASP A 44 22.80 -28.94 48.97
C ASP A 44 22.65 -27.95 47.81
N GLU A 45 21.40 -27.63 47.44
CA GLU A 45 21.08 -26.82 46.24
C GLU A 45 21.61 -25.37 46.27
N THR A 46 22.14 -24.88 47.39
CA THR A 46 22.42 -23.45 47.56
C THR A 46 23.88 -23.07 47.64
N THR A 47 24.77 -23.99 48.02
CA THR A 47 26.20 -23.67 48.25
C THR A 47 27.19 -24.55 47.49
N ASP A 48 26.76 -25.72 47.05
CA ASP A 48 27.67 -26.68 46.44
C ASP A 48 27.89 -26.43 44.94
N THR A 49 29.14 -26.59 44.50
CA THR A 49 29.54 -26.43 43.10
C THR A 49 30.01 -27.75 42.53
N VAL A 50 29.46 -28.14 41.39
CA VAL A 50 29.95 -29.27 40.60
C VAL A 50 30.69 -28.71 39.39
N THR A 51 31.99 -29.01 39.29
CA THR A 51 32.81 -28.63 38.12
C THR A 51 33.12 -29.87 37.30
N ILE A 52 32.74 -29.86 36.02
CA ILE A 52 33.06 -30.91 35.05
C ILE A 52 33.89 -30.27 33.93
N SER A 53 35.18 -30.59 33.88
CA SER A 53 36.09 -30.03 32.87
C SER A 53 36.03 -30.76 31.52
N GLY A 54 35.34 -31.90 31.46
CA GLY A 54 35.14 -32.69 30.25
C GLY A 54 33.75 -32.50 29.63
N PRO A 55 33.52 -33.09 28.44
CA PRO A 55 32.18 -33.14 27.86
C PRO A 55 31.23 -33.91 28.80
N THR A 56 29.98 -33.43 28.89
CA THR A 56 28.91 -34.08 29.64
C THR A 56 27.79 -34.46 28.67
N THR A 57 27.26 -35.67 28.80
CA THR A 57 26.12 -36.15 28.02
C THR A 57 25.02 -36.57 28.98
N SER A 58 23.82 -35.99 28.82
CA SER A 58 22.59 -36.53 29.40
C SER A 58 21.85 -37.28 28.30
N THR A 59 21.56 -38.56 28.51
CA THR A 59 20.79 -39.37 27.54
C THR A 59 19.30 -39.11 27.61
N ASP A 60 18.82 -38.65 28.77
CA ASP A 60 17.44 -38.27 29.03
C ASP A 60 17.35 -36.76 29.34
N ALA A 61 16.28 -36.34 29.99
CA ALA A 61 16.03 -34.93 30.32
C ALA A 61 17.10 -34.34 31.26
N LEU A 62 17.57 -33.14 30.93
CA LEU A 62 18.35 -32.29 31.81
C LEU A 62 17.47 -31.13 32.28
N THR A 63 17.22 -31.05 33.59
CA THR A 63 16.57 -29.90 34.21
C THR A 63 17.63 -29.02 34.85
N VAL A 64 17.67 -27.74 34.50
CA VAL A 64 18.49 -26.74 35.19
C VAL A 64 17.54 -25.83 35.96
N GLY A 65 17.58 -25.88 37.29
CA GLY A 65 16.69 -25.08 38.15
C GLY A 65 17.03 -23.59 38.20
N GLY A 66 18.24 -23.22 37.78
CA GLY A 66 18.72 -21.84 37.69
C GLY A 66 19.03 -21.40 36.26
N SER A 67 19.85 -20.36 36.12
CA SER A 67 20.30 -19.88 34.81
C SER A 67 21.33 -20.83 34.19
N ALA A 68 21.20 -21.10 32.89
CA ALA A 68 22.21 -21.79 32.10
C ALA A 68 22.90 -20.79 31.16
N SER A 69 24.23 -20.88 31.04
CA SER A 69 25.02 -20.09 30.09
C SER A 69 25.84 -21.02 29.21
N PHE A 70 25.69 -20.87 27.90
CA PHE A 70 26.42 -21.64 26.90
C PHE A 70 27.37 -20.72 26.14
N LEU A 71 28.67 -21.02 26.15
CA LEU A 71 29.70 -20.21 25.49
C LEU A 71 29.84 -20.51 23.99
N ALA A 72 29.26 -21.62 23.54
CA ALA A 72 29.27 -22.09 22.16
C ALA A 72 27.84 -22.18 21.62
N ALA A 73 27.72 -22.59 20.35
CA ALA A 73 26.42 -22.77 19.70
C ALA A 73 25.55 -23.80 20.44
N VAL A 74 24.26 -23.49 20.54
CA VAL A 74 23.23 -24.38 21.10
C VAL A 74 22.33 -24.85 19.96
N THR A 75 22.10 -26.15 19.88
CA THR A 75 21.18 -26.75 18.90
C THR A 75 20.03 -27.41 19.66
N ALA A 76 18.81 -26.92 19.44
CA ALA A 76 17.59 -27.62 19.83
C ALA A 76 17.08 -28.42 18.62
N ALA A 77 17.08 -29.76 18.71
CA ALA A 77 16.75 -30.62 17.57
C ALA A 77 15.25 -30.65 17.23
N THR A 78 14.39 -30.24 18.17
CA THR A 78 12.94 -30.27 18.02
C THR A 78 12.35 -28.88 18.27
N THR A 79 11.76 -28.65 19.43
CA THR A 79 11.12 -27.39 19.80
C THR A 79 11.94 -26.68 20.87
N LEU A 80 11.94 -25.35 20.81
CA LEU A 80 12.46 -24.48 21.85
C LEU A 80 11.33 -23.54 22.28
N THR A 81 10.89 -23.69 23.52
CA THR A 81 9.93 -22.76 24.14
C THR A 81 10.69 -21.78 25.02
N VAL A 82 10.56 -20.49 24.73
CA VAL A 82 11.10 -19.41 25.57
C VAL A 82 9.92 -18.56 26.04
N THR A 83 9.68 -18.54 27.35
CA THR A 83 8.56 -17.79 27.95
C THR A 83 8.91 -16.35 28.28
N GLY A 84 10.20 -16.01 28.32
CA GLY A 84 10.70 -14.67 28.56
C GLY A 84 11.07 -13.93 27.27
N ALA A 85 11.46 -12.67 27.42
CA ALA A 85 12.01 -11.89 26.32
C ALA A 85 13.27 -12.56 25.74
N THR A 86 13.35 -12.59 24.41
CA THR A 86 14.49 -13.17 23.69
C THR A 86 15.18 -12.08 22.89
N THR A 87 16.51 -12.02 22.97
CA THR A 87 17.34 -11.16 22.11
C THR A 87 18.24 -12.04 21.26
N LEU A 88 18.11 -11.94 19.94
CA LEU A 88 18.97 -12.64 18.98
C LEU A 88 19.93 -11.63 18.37
N ASN A 89 21.21 -11.75 18.70
CA ASN A 89 22.26 -10.91 18.12
C ASN A 89 22.80 -11.58 16.86
N GLY A 90 22.61 -10.95 15.70
CA GLY A 90 23.08 -11.44 14.41
C GLY A 90 21.95 -11.78 13.44
N ALA A 91 22.30 -12.43 12.33
CA ALA A 91 21.33 -12.85 11.33
C ALA A 91 20.45 -13.98 11.87
N THR A 92 19.14 -13.82 11.75
CA THR A 92 18.14 -14.82 12.14
C THR A 92 17.39 -15.27 10.89
N SER A 93 17.28 -16.58 10.70
CA SER A 93 16.44 -17.18 9.66
C SER A 93 15.32 -17.94 10.34
N MET A 94 14.08 -17.58 10.04
CA MET A 94 12.89 -18.30 10.49
C MET A 94 12.22 -18.91 9.27
N THR A 95 11.96 -20.20 9.31
CA THR A 95 11.28 -20.91 8.23
C THR A 95 9.91 -21.38 8.70
N GLY A 96 8.89 -21.23 7.86
CA GLY A 96 7.51 -21.51 8.22
C GLY A 96 6.78 -20.26 8.71
N THR A 97 5.66 -20.47 9.42
CA THR A 97 4.86 -19.38 9.97
C THR A 97 5.59 -18.70 11.12
N VAL A 98 5.58 -17.37 11.12
CA VAL A 98 6.08 -16.54 12.22
C VAL A 98 4.95 -15.64 12.67
N ASP A 99 4.39 -15.94 13.83
CA ASP A 99 3.39 -15.10 14.48
C ASP A 99 4.12 -14.15 15.43
N LEU A 100 4.08 -12.86 15.11
CA LEU A 100 4.68 -11.80 15.92
C LEU A 100 3.57 -11.02 16.62
N GLY A 101 3.61 -11.03 17.95
CA GLY A 101 2.68 -10.31 18.80
C GLY A 101 1.41 -11.09 19.14
N ASP A 102 0.88 -10.84 20.33
CA ASP A 102 -0.41 -11.32 20.84
C ASP A 102 -1.28 -10.19 21.40
N GLU A 103 -0.75 -8.96 21.45
CA GLU A 103 -1.40 -7.78 22.00
C GLU A 103 -1.62 -6.71 20.92
N ALA A 104 -2.69 -5.93 21.07
CA ALA A 104 -3.07 -4.90 20.09
C ALA A 104 -2.04 -3.78 19.92
N THR A 105 -1.02 -3.71 20.78
CA THR A 105 0.03 -2.68 20.80
C THR A 105 1.39 -3.16 20.32
N ASP A 106 1.49 -4.42 19.88
CA ASP A 106 2.76 -4.95 19.42
C ASP A 106 3.27 -4.22 18.17
N THR A 107 4.58 -4.00 18.13
CA THR A 107 5.23 -3.28 17.04
C THR A 107 6.37 -4.11 16.46
N VAL A 108 6.44 -4.17 15.14
CA VAL A 108 7.57 -4.75 14.41
C VAL A 108 8.31 -3.60 13.74
N THR A 109 9.54 -3.36 14.18
CA THR A 109 10.41 -2.33 13.58
C THR A 109 11.48 -3.01 12.72
N ILE A 110 11.52 -2.67 11.44
CA ILE A 110 12.53 -3.14 10.50
C ILE A 110 13.31 -1.93 10.01
N ALA A 111 14.59 -1.83 10.38
CA ALA A 111 15.46 -0.72 9.98
C ALA A 111 16.11 -0.91 8.60
N GLY A 112 15.94 -2.10 7.99
CA GLY A 112 16.46 -2.45 6.68
C GLY A 112 15.37 -2.56 5.61
N THR A 113 15.75 -3.08 4.44
CA THR A 113 14.80 -3.38 3.36
C THR A 113 13.95 -4.60 3.70
N THR A 114 12.67 -4.55 3.38
CA THR A 114 11.75 -5.69 3.47
C THR A 114 11.33 -6.11 2.06
N THR A 115 11.46 -7.40 1.77
CA THR A 115 10.96 -8.00 0.52
C THR A 115 9.85 -8.99 0.89
N VAL A 116 8.67 -8.81 0.30
CA VAL A 116 7.57 -9.78 0.38
C VAL A 116 7.39 -10.35 -1.02
N THR A 117 7.50 -11.67 -1.16
CA THR A 117 7.48 -12.35 -2.46
C THR A 117 6.08 -12.76 -2.91
N ASP A 118 5.17 -12.93 -1.96
CA ASP A 118 3.77 -13.24 -2.20
C ASP A 118 2.89 -12.03 -1.83
N ALA A 119 1.72 -12.26 -1.23
CA ALA A 119 0.82 -11.19 -0.85
C ALA A 119 1.22 -10.50 0.47
N LEU A 120 1.11 -9.17 0.50
CA LEU A 120 1.13 -8.37 1.72
C LEU A 120 -0.28 -7.87 2.03
N THR A 121 -0.83 -8.27 3.17
CA THR A 121 -2.09 -7.71 3.69
C THR A 121 -1.77 -6.77 4.84
N VAL A 122 -2.18 -5.51 4.74
CA VAL A 122 -2.11 -4.53 5.82
C VAL A 122 -3.52 -4.24 6.30
N VAL A 123 -3.79 -4.52 7.58
CA VAL A 123 -5.06 -4.17 8.21
C VAL A 123 -4.91 -2.81 8.88
N GLY A 124 -5.71 -1.83 8.45
CA GLY A 124 -5.63 -0.45 8.93
C GLY A 124 -4.88 0.46 7.96
N ALA A 125 -4.27 1.52 8.50
CA ALA A 125 -3.59 2.53 7.69
C ALA A 125 -2.17 2.08 7.32
N ALA A 126 -1.77 2.30 6.07
CA ALA A 126 -0.39 2.19 5.61
C ALA A 126 0.12 3.58 5.24
N TYR A 127 1.31 3.92 5.72
CA TYR A 127 2.00 5.16 5.36
C TYR A 127 3.33 4.81 4.70
N VAL A 128 3.49 5.21 3.43
CA VAL A 128 4.71 4.95 2.66
C VAL A 128 5.33 6.28 2.30
N GLN A 129 6.57 6.48 2.75
CA GLN A 129 7.36 7.65 2.40
C GLN A 129 8.18 7.35 1.14
N GLY A 130 8.04 8.19 0.13
CA GLY A 130 8.74 8.04 -1.15
C GLY A 130 7.86 7.53 -2.28
N ALA A 131 8.50 7.08 -3.36
CA ALA A 131 7.79 6.58 -4.54
C ALA A 131 7.24 5.17 -4.30
N VAL A 132 6.03 4.93 -4.80
CA VAL A 132 5.39 3.60 -4.80
C VAL A 132 5.13 3.21 -6.25
N THR A 133 5.64 2.04 -6.65
CA THR A 133 5.27 1.40 -7.91
C THR A 133 4.32 0.26 -7.58
N LEU A 134 3.09 0.34 -8.08
CA LEU A 134 2.08 -0.70 -7.92
C LEU A 134 1.91 -1.41 -9.26
N GLY A 135 2.23 -2.70 -9.26
CA GLY A 135 2.23 -3.53 -10.46
C GLY A 135 3.37 -3.23 -11.42
N ASP A 136 3.88 -4.27 -12.06
CA ASP A 136 4.86 -4.19 -13.15
C ASP A 136 4.38 -4.92 -14.42
N GLU A 137 3.25 -5.59 -14.35
CA GLU A 137 2.62 -6.32 -15.45
C GLU A 137 1.36 -5.62 -15.95
N ALA A 138 1.06 -5.80 -17.24
CA ALA A 138 -0.09 -5.15 -17.89
C ALA A 138 -1.46 -5.57 -17.31
N THR A 139 -1.50 -6.67 -16.55
CA THR A 139 -2.71 -7.19 -15.90
C THR A 139 -2.93 -6.70 -14.48
N ASP A 140 -1.96 -5.98 -13.92
CA ASP A 140 -2.05 -5.51 -12.55
C ASP A 140 -3.14 -4.43 -12.43
N ALA A 141 -3.90 -4.53 -11.35
CA ALA A 141 -4.99 -3.62 -11.05
C ALA A 141 -4.81 -3.02 -9.66
N THR A 142 -4.92 -1.69 -9.58
CA THR A 142 -5.03 -0.98 -8.30
C THR A 142 -6.48 -0.57 -8.10
N VAL A 143 -7.09 -1.02 -7.00
CA VAL A 143 -8.46 -0.68 -6.64
C VAL A 143 -8.45 0.22 -5.41
N ILE A 144 -9.02 1.41 -5.54
CA ILE A 144 -9.26 2.32 -4.43
C ILE A 144 -10.76 2.36 -4.18
N ALA A 145 -11.22 1.73 -3.09
CA ALA A 145 -12.64 1.65 -2.76
C ALA A 145 -13.20 2.91 -2.07
N GLY A 146 -12.33 3.81 -1.61
CA GLY A 146 -12.68 5.07 -0.98
C GLY A 146 -12.27 6.29 -1.81
N PRO A 147 -12.52 7.51 -1.32
CA PRO A 147 -12.03 8.72 -1.96
C PRO A 147 -10.50 8.75 -1.97
N ALA A 148 -9.91 9.23 -3.07
CA ALA A 148 -8.49 9.49 -3.19
C ALA A 148 -8.24 10.98 -3.49
N THR A 149 -7.18 11.53 -2.90
CA THR A 149 -6.65 12.85 -3.24
C THR A 149 -5.26 12.67 -3.78
N LEU A 150 -5.01 13.18 -4.99
CA LEU A 150 -3.71 13.16 -5.64
C LEU A 150 -3.25 14.61 -5.82
N ASP A 151 -2.27 15.04 -5.02
CA ASP A 151 -1.70 16.41 -5.05
C ASP A 151 -0.47 16.47 -5.97
N VAL A 152 -0.57 15.80 -7.11
CA VAL A 152 0.51 15.63 -8.10
C VAL A 152 -0.11 15.56 -9.49
N THR A 153 0.72 15.73 -10.53
CA THR A 153 0.29 15.48 -11.91
C THR A 153 -0.10 14.03 -12.10
N VAL A 154 -1.29 13.80 -12.65
CA VAL A 154 -1.80 12.46 -13.00
C VAL A 154 -1.71 12.26 -14.52
N SER A 155 -1.07 11.18 -14.96
CA SER A 155 -1.04 10.77 -16.35
C SER A 155 -1.72 9.42 -16.50
N VAL A 156 -2.67 9.33 -17.44
CA VAL A 156 -3.37 8.08 -17.76
C VAL A 156 -3.07 7.77 -19.22
N ALA A 157 -2.35 6.68 -19.48
CA ALA A 157 -2.00 6.25 -20.83
C ALA A 157 -3.17 5.57 -21.56
N GLY A 158 -4.09 4.96 -20.79
CA GLY A 158 -5.29 4.30 -21.28
C GLY A 158 -6.53 5.20 -21.23
N ALA A 159 -7.70 4.57 -21.40
CA ALA A 159 -8.97 5.26 -21.22
C ALA A 159 -9.23 5.55 -19.72
N ALA A 160 -9.76 6.73 -19.43
CA ALA A 160 -10.31 7.09 -18.12
C ALA A 160 -11.83 7.22 -18.24
N THR A 161 -12.56 6.54 -17.36
CA THR A 161 -14.02 6.62 -17.27
C THR A 161 -14.40 7.19 -15.91
N PHE A 162 -15.16 8.28 -15.92
CA PHE A 162 -15.74 8.88 -14.73
C PHE A 162 -17.25 8.73 -14.81
N THR A 163 -17.85 8.09 -13.81
CA THR A 163 -19.29 7.76 -13.78
C THR A 163 -20.14 8.86 -13.16
N ASP A 164 -19.52 9.74 -12.38
CA ASP A 164 -20.15 10.87 -11.70
C ASP A 164 -19.59 12.20 -12.24
N SER A 165 -19.94 13.31 -11.60
CA SER A 165 -19.48 14.64 -11.99
C SER A 165 -17.96 14.76 -11.92
N VAL A 166 -17.39 15.44 -12.91
CA VAL A 166 -15.97 15.78 -12.98
C VAL A 166 -15.83 17.29 -13.03
N THR A 167 -15.07 17.85 -12.10
CA THR A 167 -14.62 19.24 -12.14
C THR A 167 -13.16 19.24 -12.56
N LEU A 168 -12.83 19.98 -13.62
CA LEU A 168 -11.47 20.10 -14.14
C LEU A 168 -10.96 21.52 -13.86
N GLY A 169 -9.92 21.62 -13.03
CA GLY A 169 -9.19 22.87 -12.74
C GLY A 169 -9.89 23.89 -11.83
N ASP A 170 -9.25 25.06 -11.65
CA ASP A 170 -9.80 26.31 -11.14
C ASP A 170 -10.25 27.23 -12.27
N GLU A 171 -11.31 28.01 -12.00
CA GLU A 171 -12.07 28.76 -13.00
C GLU A 171 -11.30 29.96 -13.61
N THR A 172 -10.08 30.24 -13.16
CA THR A 172 -9.35 31.47 -13.50
C THR A 172 -8.06 31.25 -14.27
N THR A 173 -7.40 30.09 -14.13
CA THR A 173 -6.09 29.86 -14.78
C THR A 173 -5.97 28.54 -15.55
N ASP A 174 -6.85 27.58 -15.31
CA ASP A 174 -6.70 26.26 -15.90
C ASP A 174 -7.25 26.16 -17.33
N THR A 175 -6.52 25.41 -18.16
CA THR A 175 -6.91 25.13 -19.54
C THR A 175 -7.18 23.65 -19.73
N VAL A 176 -8.38 23.30 -20.22
CA VAL A 176 -8.71 21.95 -20.64
C VAL A 176 -8.55 21.83 -22.15
N THR A 177 -7.61 21.01 -22.60
CA THR A 177 -7.40 20.73 -24.04
C THR A 177 -7.90 19.33 -24.38
N ILE A 178 -8.88 19.25 -25.29
CA ILE A 178 -9.37 17.99 -25.83
C ILE A 178 -9.01 17.93 -27.32
N SER A 179 -8.09 17.04 -27.68
CA SER A 179 -7.63 16.89 -29.07
C SER A 179 -8.53 15.98 -29.92
N GLY A 180 -9.38 15.18 -29.26
CA GLY A 180 -10.34 14.30 -29.92
C GLY A 180 -11.72 14.94 -30.11
N PRO A 181 -12.61 14.30 -30.88
CA PRO A 181 -14.01 14.71 -30.95
C PRO A 181 -14.65 14.63 -29.56
N THR A 182 -15.51 15.61 -29.25
CA THR A 182 -16.27 15.67 -28.00
C THR A 182 -17.75 15.60 -28.32
N THR A 183 -18.49 14.75 -27.59
CA THR A 183 -19.94 14.64 -27.71
C THR A 183 -20.55 14.90 -26.33
N SER A 184 -21.46 15.88 -26.26
CA SER A 184 -22.37 16.04 -25.12
C SER A 184 -23.71 15.44 -25.51
N THR A 185 -24.21 14.48 -24.74
CA THR A 185 -25.53 13.88 -24.97
C THR A 185 -26.67 14.78 -24.51
N ASP A 186 -26.37 15.63 -23.52
CA ASP A 186 -27.29 16.63 -22.97
C ASP A 186 -26.79 18.05 -23.30
N ALA A 187 -27.36 19.05 -22.63
CA ALA A 187 -27.01 20.45 -22.84
C ALA A 187 -25.53 20.75 -22.53
N LEU A 188 -24.87 21.44 -23.46
CA LEU A 188 -23.57 22.04 -23.24
C LEU A 188 -23.73 23.52 -22.93
N THR A 189 -23.29 23.97 -21.76
CA THR A 189 -23.21 25.39 -21.40
C THR A 189 -21.77 25.85 -21.50
N VAL A 190 -21.53 26.95 -22.21
CA VAL A 190 -20.23 27.61 -22.29
C VAL A 190 -20.36 28.98 -21.63
N GLY A 191 -19.72 29.17 -20.47
CA GLY A 191 -19.81 30.43 -19.72
C GLY A 191 -19.02 31.59 -20.35
N GLY A 192 -18.05 31.28 -21.21
CA GLY A 192 -17.24 32.24 -21.96
C GLY A 192 -17.56 32.27 -23.46
N SER A 193 -16.66 32.85 -24.24
CA SER A 193 -16.77 32.84 -25.71
C SER A 193 -16.48 31.46 -26.29
N ALA A 194 -17.31 30.98 -27.22
CA ALA A 194 -17.03 29.81 -28.04
C ALA A 194 -16.62 30.23 -29.47
N SER A 195 -15.59 29.60 -30.02
CA SER A 195 -15.16 29.77 -31.41
C SER A 195 -15.14 28.41 -32.11
N PHE A 196 -15.84 28.31 -33.24
CA PHE A 196 -15.91 27.10 -34.04
C PHE A 196 -15.21 27.32 -35.38
N LEU A 197 -14.23 26.48 -35.70
CA LEU A 197 -13.47 26.56 -36.96
C LEU A 197 -14.24 25.94 -38.15
N ALA A 198 -15.23 25.10 -37.85
CA ALA A 198 -16.07 24.43 -38.84
C ALA A 198 -17.54 24.92 -38.73
N ALA A 199 -18.38 24.45 -39.65
CA ALA A 199 -19.80 24.79 -39.67
C ALA A 199 -20.50 24.37 -38.36
N VAL A 200 -21.42 25.22 -37.90
CA VAL A 200 -22.27 24.96 -36.74
C VAL A 200 -23.69 24.72 -37.22
N THR A 201 -24.29 23.61 -36.79
CA THR A 201 -25.68 23.26 -37.11
C THR A 201 -26.49 23.24 -35.82
N ALA A 202 -27.51 24.11 -35.74
CA ALA A 202 -28.55 24.01 -34.73
C ALA A 202 -29.72 23.20 -35.31
N ALA A 203 -30.01 22.02 -34.76
CA ALA A 203 -31.05 21.13 -35.29
C ALA A 203 -32.47 21.66 -35.06
N THR A 204 -32.66 22.54 -34.06
CA THR A 204 -33.96 23.09 -33.69
C THR A 204 -33.93 24.61 -33.83
N THR A 205 -33.75 25.34 -32.73
CA THR A 205 -33.74 26.80 -32.67
C THR A 205 -32.37 27.30 -32.25
N LEU A 206 -31.98 28.45 -32.79
CA LEU A 206 -30.82 29.21 -32.35
C LEU A 206 -31.31 30.58 -31.88
N THR A 207 -31.19 30.85 -30.58
CA THR A 207 -31.47 32.16 -30.00
C THR A 207 -30.16 32.90 -29.83
N VAL A 208 -30.04 34.09 -30.44
CA VAL A 208 -28.91 34.99 -30.23
C VAL A 208 -29.44 36.30 -29.64
N THR A 209 -29.06 36.61 -28.41
CA THR A 209 -29.50 37.82 -27.70
C THR A 209 -28.65 39.04 -28.03
N GLY A 210 -27.43 38.83 -28.54
CA GLY A 210 -26.53 39.88 -28.99
C GLY A 210 -26.64 40.16 -30.50
N ALA A 211 -25.90 41.16 -30.95
CA ALA A 211 -25.79 41.46 -32.37
C ALA A 211 -25.17 40.27 -33.13
N THR A 212 -25.70 39.96 -34.31
CA THR A 212 -25.22 38.88 -35.19
C THR A 212 -24.72 39.47 -36.50
N THR A 213 -23.55 39.01 -36.97
CA THR A 213 -23.03 39.30 -38.31
C THR A 213 -22.88 37.99 -39.07
N LEU A 214 -23.57 37.89 -40.22
CA LEU A 214 -23.51 36.74 -41.11
C LEU A 214 -22.72 37.14 -42.37
N ASN A 215 -21.54 36.56 -42.54
CA ASN A 215 -20.74 36.77 -43.74
C ASN A 215 -21.06 35.66 -44.76
N GLY A 216 -21.52 36.06 -45.94
CA GLY A 216 -21.91 35.12 -47.01
C GLY A 216 -23.41 35.14 -47.30
N ALA A 217 -23.86 34.17 -48.11
CA ALA A 217 -25.28 34.06 -48.46
C ALA A 217 -26.09 33.56 -47.25
N THR A 218 -27.21 34.23 -46.98
CA THR A 218 -28.17 33.83 -45.94
C THR A 218 -29.52 33.52 -46.60
N SER A 219 -30.14 32.41 -46.22
CA SER A 219 -31.48 32.01 -46.66
C SER A 219 -32.38 31.88 -45.44
N MET A 220 -33.51 32.57 -45.45
CA MET A 220 -34.53 32.50 -44.41
C MET A 220 -35.83 32.03 -45.07
N THR A 221 -36.31 30.85 -44.69
CA THR A 221 -37.48 30.21 -45.31
C THR A 221 -38.77 30.40 -44.53
N GLY A 222 -38.68 30.91 -43.30
CA GLY A 222 -39.81 31.28 -42.46
C GLY A 222 -40.04 32.79 -42.42
N THR A 223 -40.97 33.21 -41.57
CA THR A 223 -41.20 34.62 -41.27
C THR A 223 -39.95 35.24 -40.66
N VAL A 224 -39.60 36.44 -41.12
CA VAL A 224 -38.53 37.26 -40.56
C VAL A 224 -39.19 38.44 -39.87
N ASP A 225 -39.04 38.50 -38.55
CA ASP A 225 -39.44 39.63 -37.72
C ASP A 225 -38.16 40.31 -37.22
N LEU A 226 -38.04 41.62 -37.41
CA LEU A 226 -36.81 42.37 -37.14
C LEU A 226 -36.82 43.06 -35.77
N GLY A 227 -37.94 43.06 -35.05
CA GLY A 227 -38.03 43.64 -33.71
C GLY A 227 -38.89 44.92 -33.64
N ASP A 228 -38.36 45.97 -33.02
CA ASP A 228 -39.08 47.24 -32.82
C ASP A 228 -39.11 48.05 -34.12
N GLU A 229 -40.24 47.92 -34.82
CA GLU A 229 -40.60 48.55 -36.09
C GLU A 229 -40.26 50.06 -36.16
N ALA A 230 -40.16 50.76 -35.03
CA ALA A 230 -39.86 52.19 -35.01
C ALA A 230 -38.38 52.54 -35.31
N THR A 231 -37.43 51.64 -35.07
CA THR A 231 -35.99 51.91 -35.23
C THR A 231 -35.26 51.00 -36.18
N ASP A 232 -35.86 49.87 -36.56
CA ASP A 232 -35.22 48.89 -37.41
C ASP A 232 -35.12 49.39 -38.86
N THR A 233 -33.95 49.18 -39.48
CA THR A 233 -33.73 49.54 -40.89
C THR A 233 -33.26 48.33 -41.68
N VAL A 234 -33.91 48.07 -42.81
CA VAL A 234 -33.45 47.08 -43.80
C VAL A 234 -32.80 47.83 -44.96
N THR A 235 -31.49 47.62 -45.13
CA THR A 235 -30.75 48.15 -46.29
C THR A 235 -30.36 47.00 -47.21
N ILE A 236 -30.84 47.02 -48.45
CA ILE A 236 -30.48 46.04 -49.49
C ILE A 236 -29.70 46.78 -50.58
N ALA A 237 -28.40 46.53 -50.68
CA ALA A 237 -27.56 47.14 -51.70
C ALA A 237 -27.70 46.47 -53.09
N GLY A 238 -28.34 45.29 -53.13
CA GLY A 238 -28.58 44.51 -54.36
C GLY A 238 -30.02 44.60 -54.87
N THR A 239 -30.34 43.77 -55.86
CA THR A 239 -31.70 43.62 -56.37
C THR A 239 -32.60 42.92 -55.35
N THR A 240 -33.81 43.42 -55.15
CA THR A 240 -34.84 42.76 -54.35
C THR A 240 -35.93 42.22 -55.27
N THR A 241 -36.29 40.95 -55.13
CA THR A 241 -37.41 40.33 -55.86
C THR A 241 -38.45 39.86 -54.86
N VAL A 242 -39.69 40.34 -55.01
CA VAL A 242 -40.86 39.87 -54.25
C VAL A 242 -41.75 39.08 -55.20
N THR A 243 -41.99 37.80 -54.90
CA THR A 243 -42.74 36.90 -55.79
C THR A 243 -44.25 36.92 -55.57
N ASP A 244 -44.69 37.53 -54.47
CA ASP A 244 -46.10 37.70 -54.10
C ASP A 244 -46.35 39.18 -53.74
N ALA A 245 -47.29 39.47 -52.83
CA ALA A 245 -47.56 40.83 -52.40
C ALA A 245 -46.44 41.46 -51.55
N LEU A 246 -46.12 42.71 -51.83
CA LEU A 246 -45.39 43.61 -50.94
C LEU A 246 -46.37 44.59 -50.30
N THR A 247 -46.47 44.57 -48.97
CA THR A 247 -47.22 45.58 -48.21
C THR A 247 -46.24 46.56 -47.57
N VAL A 248 -46.40 47.85 -47.85
CA VAL A 248 -45.65 48.92 -47.19
C VAL A 248 -46.62 49.74 -46.34
N VAL A 249 -46.40 49.76 -45.03
CA VAL A 249 -47.14 50.63 -44.11
C VAL A 249 -46.33 51.92 -43.97
N GLY A 250 -46.86 53.03 -44.50
CA GLY A 250 -46.19 54.33 -44.52
C GLY A 250 -45.85 54.80 -45.94
N ALA A 251 -44.83 55.65 -46.06
CA ALA A 251 -44.43 56.24 -47.34
C ALA A 251 -43.45 55.33 -48.08
N ALA A 252 -43.78 54.98 -49.33
CA ALA A 252 -42.85 54.35 -50.26
C ALA A 252 -42.28 55.41 -51.22
N TYR A 253 -40.95 55.45 -51.36
CA TYR A 253 -40.27 56.26 -52.37
C TYR A 253 -39.52 55.34 -53.31
N VAL A 254 -40.02 55.21 -54.54
CA VAL A 254 -39.41 54.38 -55.59
C VAL A 254 -38.80 55.30 -56.64
N GLN A 255 -37.49 55.19 -56.85
CA GLN A 255 -36.82 55.84 -57.98
C GLN A 255 -36.59 54.83 -59.10
N GLY A 256 -37.19 55.08 -60.26
CA GLY A 256 -37.11 54.19 -61.42
C GLY A 256 -38.49 53.87 -62.02
N ALA A 257 -38.52 52.95 -62.99
CA ALA A 257 -39.78 52.47 -63.57
C ALA A 257 -40.40 51.40 -62.67
N VAL A 258 -41.69 51.56 -62.35
CA VAL A 258 -42.53 50.50 -61.75
C VAL A 258 -43.18 49.76 -62.91
N THR A 259 -42.84 48.49 -63.09
CA THR A 259 -43.38 47.61 -64.15
C THR A 259 -44.09 46.42 -63.57
#